data_AF-A0A6N3FEY8-F1
#
_entry.id   AF-A0A6N3FEY8-F1
#
_cell.length_a   1.000
_cell.length_b   1.000
_cell.length_c   1.000
_cell.angle_alpha   90.00
_cell.angle_beta   90.00
_cell.angle_gamma   90.00
#
_symmetry.space_group_name_H-M   'P 1'
#
loop_
_entity.id
_entity.type
_entity.pdbx_description
1 polymer ?
#
loop_
_entity_poly.entity_id
_entity_poly.type
_entity_poly.pdbx_seq_one_letter_code
_entity_poly.pdbx_strand_id
1 'polypeptide(L)'
;MPSNEEFFEEFQKRLDKIKKDGYFIDFDDYDDFDNFEEIKKDSIIKFDAELKIPEKFGQVDLINGLLKTPARKQALISSFDISSDSDKVASEFLKGIIRDDGKVPVYFDFKDYILFSKVKGEYFKGIDFSEFEESVDEEVTVVAKVEKIDKYSKNIVLYDIYKDLLHLNREMRRSFSNSVNSEQVPEELTIKGKGIRLEILAIYK
;
A
#
# COMPACT_ATOMS: atom_id res chain seq x y z
N MET A 1 -19.43 5.49 -37.27
CA MET A 1 -18.68 5.41 -35.99
C MET A 1 -18.77 6.78 -35.36
N PRO A 2 -19.06 6.89 -34.05
CA PRO A 2 -19.04 8.18 -33.39
C PRO A 2 -17.65 8.82 -33.50
N SER A 3 -17.61 10.14 -33.55
CA SER A 3 -16.34 10.87 -33.53
C SER A 3 -15.68 10.76 -32.15
N ASN A 4 -14.37 11.03 -32.07
CA ASN A 4 -13.68 11.09 -30.77
C ASN A 4 -14.29 12.14 -29.83
N GLU A 5 -14.83 13.21 -30.40
CA GLU A 5 -15.49 14.31 -29.68
C GLU A 5 -16.84 13.86 -29.09
N GLU A 6 -17.66 13.15 -29.88
CA GLU A 6 -18.92 12.57 -29.41
C GLU A 6 -18.68 11.52 -28.31
N PHE A 7 -17.62 10.72 -28.43
CA PHE A 7 -17.24 9.76 -27.40
C PHE A 7 -16.82 10.46 -26.10
N PHE A 8 -16.03 11.54 -26.21
CA PHE A 8 -15.59 12.31 -25.05
C PHE A 8 -16.76 12.99 -24.34
N GLU A 9 -17.69 13.59 -25.07
CA GLU A 9 -18.89 14.19 -24.47
C GLU A 9 -19.76 13.17 -23.73
N GLU A 10 -19.95 11.98 -24.30
CA GLU A 10 -20.71 10.90 -23.65
C GLU A 10 -19.98 10.38 -22.40
N PHE A 11 -18.65 10.29 -22.44
CA PHE A 11 -17.84 9.96 -21.27
C PHE A 11 -18.02 11.00 -20.15
N GLN A 12 -17.91 12.29 -20.47
CA GLN A 12 -18.09 13.38 -19.50
C GLN A 12 -19.49 13.35 -18.86
N LYS A 13 -20.55 13.17 -19.66
CA LYS A 13 -21.92 13.05 -19.13
C LYS A 13 -22.08 11.88 -18.15
N ARG A 14 -21.43 10.75 -18.42
CA ARG A 14 -21.44 9.59 -17.50
C ARG A 14 -20.65 9.88 -16.25
N LEU A 15 -19.48 10.50 -16.37
CA LEU A 15 -18.65 10.89 -15.23
C LEU A 15 -19.41 11.86 -14.30
N ASP A 16 -20.05 12.89 -14.86
CA ASP A 16 -20.87 13.85 -14.11
C ASP A 16 -22.01 13.18 -13.34
N LYS A 17 -22.64 12.19 -13.94
CA LYS A 17 -23.70 11.41 -13.29
C LYS A 17 -23.15 10.61 -12.11
N ILE A 18 -22.02 9.92 -12.31
CA ILE A 18 -21.35 9.12 -11.27
C ILE A 18 -20.84 10.00 -10.13
N LYS A 19 -20.32 11.21 -10.43
CA LYS A 19 -19.95 12.25 -9.47
C LYS A 19 -21.16 12.64 -8.60
N LYS A 20 -22.30 12.97 -9.22
CA LYS A 20 -23.54 13.32 -8.50
C LYS A 20 -24.06 12.20 -7.59
N ASP A 21 -23.89 10.95 -8.01
CA ASP A 21 -24.33 9.77 -7.24
C ASP A 21 -23.35 9.42 -6.09
N GLY A 22 -22.18 10.08 -6.01
CA GLY A 22 -21.16 9.88 -4.97
C GLY A 22 -20.26 8.65 -5.16
N TYR A 23 -20.25 8.08 -6.38
CA TYR A 23 -19.42 6.93 -6.72
C TYR A 23 -18.05 7.34 -7.27
N PHE A 24 -17.88 8.59 -7.70
CA PHE A 24 -16.58 9.18 -8.02
C PHE A 24 -16.43 10.49 -7.25
N ILE A 25 -15.37 10.61 -6.47
CA ILE A 25 -15.08 11.77 -5.62
C ILE A 25 -13.71 12.28 -6.03
N ASP A 26 -13.65 13.51 -6.55
CA ASP A 26 -12.40 14.19 -6.86
C ASP A 26 -12.10 15.20 -5.75
N PHE A 27 -11.13 14.91 -4.89
CA PHE A 27 -10.84 15.78 -3.75
C PHE A 27 -10.24 17.13 -4.17
N ASP A 28 -9.69 17.24 -5.38
CA ASP A 28 -9.14 18.49 -5.91
C ASP A 28 -10.25 19.45 -6.37
N ASP A 29 -11.45 18.91 -6.67
CA ASP A 29 -12.63 19.70 -7.04
C ASP A 29 -13.32 20.35 -5.82
N TYR A 30 -12.91 20.00 -4.59
CA TYR A 30 -13.58 20.40 -3.36
C TYR A 30 -12.59 20.94 -2.31
N ASP A 31 -12.44 22.26 -2.26
CA ASP A 31 -11.66 22.95 -1.21
C ASP A 31 -12.09 22.53 0.22
N ASP A 32 -13.36 22.18 0.41
CA ASP A 32 -14.01 21.96 1.71
C ASP A 32 -14.76 20.62 1.83
N PHE A 33 -14.24 19.51 1.31
CA PHE A 33 -14.84 18.21 1.66
C PHE A 33 -14.51 17.85 3.11
N ASP A 34 -15.33 18.38 4.04
CA ASP A 34 -15.28 18.12 5.48
C ASP A 34 -15.82 16.74 5.85
N ASN A 35 -16.63 16.14 4.98
CA ASN A 35 -17.34 14.90 5.27
C ASN A 35 -16.70 13.67 4.61
N PHE A 36 -15.48 13.32 5.03
CA PHE A 36 -14.92 11.97 4.85
C PHE A 36 -15.88 10.86 5.32
N GLU A 37 -16.84 11.22 6.18
CA GLU A 37 -17.89 10.32 6.63
C GLU A 37 -18.84 9.85 5.52
N GLU A 38 -18.96 10.62 4.44
CA GLU A 38 -19.82 10.34 3.27
C GLU A 38 -19.18 9.40 2.26
N ILE A 39 -17.87 9.15 2.36
CA ILE A 39 -17.20 8.16 1.53
C ILE A 39 -17.87 6.81 1.74
N LYS A 40 -18.29 6.18 0.63
CA LYS A 40 -18.90 4.86 0.64
C LYS A 40 -17.88 3.83 0.18
N LYS A 41 -18.10 2.60 0.64
CA LYS A 41 -17.44 1.45 0.04
C LYS A 41 -17.78 1.41 -1.46
N ASP A 42 -16.80 0.99 -2.26
CA ASP A 42 -16.86 0.89 -3.72
C ASP A 42 -16.90 2.23 -4.47
N SER A 43 -16.85 3.38 -3.78
CA SER A 43 -16.56 4.67 -4.41
C SER A 43 -15.13 4.70 -4.93
N ILE A 44 -14.92 5.38 -6.07
CA ILE A 44 -13.62 5.77 -6.58
C ILE A 44 -13.32 7.16 -6.06
N ILE A 45 -12.10 7.35 -5.57
CA ILE A 45 -11.59 8.62 -5.08
C ILE A 45 -10.35 9.02 -5.86
N LYS A 46 -10.20 10.31 -6.14
CA LYS A 46 -8.99 10.94 -6.67
C LYS A 46 -8.50 11.98 -5.67
N PHE A 47 -7.22 11.98 -5.32
CA PHE A 47 -6.64 12.91 -4.37
C PHE A 47 -5.14 13.08 -4.60
N ASP A 48 -4.64 14.27 -4.26
CA ASP A 48 -3.21 14.54 -4.12
C ASP A 48 -2.75 14.28 -2.68
N ALA A 49 -1.67 13.53 -2.52
CA ALA A 49 -1.05 13.29 -1.22
C ALA A 49 0.39 12.80 -1.35
N GLU A 50 1.14 12.93 -0.26
CA GLU A 50 2.49 12.38 -0.12
C GLU A 50 2.43 10.84 -0.04
N LEU A 51 3.10 10.14 -0.96
CA LEU A 51 3.19 8.68 -0.97
C LEU A 51 4.15 8.20 0.11
N LYS A 52 3.66 7.40 1.07
CA LYS A 52 4.49 6.89 2.16
C LYS A 52 4.54 5.37 2.21
N ILE A 53 5.68 4.84 2.63
CA ILE A 53 5.84 3.45 3.07
C ILE A 53 6.04 3.41 4.59
N PRO A 54 5.58 2.37 5.31
CA PRO A 54 5.78 2.29 6.75
C PRO A 54 7.28 2.35 7.07
N GLU A 55 7.68 3.20 8.02
CA GLU A 55 9.09 3.50 8.31
C GLU A 55 9.96 2.24 8.48
N LYS A 56 9.45 1.23 9.19
CA LYS A 56 10.17 -0.04 9.45
C LYS A 56 10.24 -0.97 8.24
N PHE A 57 9.42 -0.76 7.21
CA PHE A 57 9.39 -1.61 6.02
C PHE A 57 10.62 -1.34 5.16
N GLY A 58 11.32 -2.39 4.72
CA GLY A 58 12.55 -2.24 3.94
C GLY A 58 13.78 -1.78 4.75
N GLN A 59 13.67 -1.51 6.06
CA GLN A 59 14.82 -1.19 6.88
C GLN A 59 15.77 -2.38 7.03
N VAL A 60 17.07 -2.09 7.01
CA VAL A 60 18.15 -3.07 7.22
C VAL A 60 17.96 -3.85 8.52
N ASP A 61 17.47 -3.21 9.60
CA ASP A 61 17.21 -3.89 10.87
C ASP A 61 16.07 -4.91 10.79
N LEU A 62 14.99 -4.58 10.09
CA LEU A 62 13.90 -5.53 9.83
C LEU A 62 14.43 -6.72 9.03
N ILE A 63 15.17 -6.44 7.95
CA ILE A 63 15.74 -7.46 7.07
C ILE A 63 16.72 -8.34 7.84
N ASN A 64 17.60 -7.76 8.65
CA ASN A 64 18.51 -8.51 9.50
C ASN A 64 17.76 -9.36 10.54
N GLY A 65 16.75 -8.80 11.21
CA GLY A 65 15.89 -9.54 12.15
C GLY A 65 15.19 -10.74 11.50
N LEU A 66 14.82 -10.59 10.24
CA LEU A 66 14.26 -11.64 9.41
C LEU A 66 15.32 -12.69 9.03
N LEU A 67 16.56 -12.31 8.71
CA LEU A 67 17.63 -13.25 8.32
C LEU A 67 18.31 -13.97 9.50
N LYS A 68 18.16 -13.47 10.74
CA LYS A 68 18.80 -14.05 11.93
C LYS A 68 18.37 -15.48 12.23
N THR A 69 17.15 -15.87 11.86
CA THR A 69 16.62 -17.20 12.21
C THR A 69 16.61 -18.10 10.97
N PRO A 70 17.16 -19.33 11.01
CA PRO A 70 17.22 -20.23 9.85
C PRO A 70 15.86 -20.46 9.17
N ALA A 71 14.78 -20.59 9.95
CA ALA A 71 13.44 -20.76 9.40
C ALA A 71 12.94 -19.53 8.61
N ARG A 72 13.20 -18.31 9.11
CA ARG A 72 12.84 -17.06 8.44
C ARG A 72 13.74 -16.79 7.24
N LYS A 73 15.04 -17.05 7.39
CA LYS A 73 16.04 -16.98 6.33
C LYS A 73 15.69 -17.91 5.18
N GLN A 74 15.29 -19.16 5.44
CA GLN A 74 14.91 -20.10 4.39
C GLN A 74 13.63 -19.68 3.66
N ALA A 75 12.66 -19.10 4.38
CA ALA A 75 11.45 -18.54 3.79
C ALA A 75 11.68 -17.28 2.94
N LEU A 76 12.81 -16.58 3.15
CA LEU A 76 13.19 -15.38 2.39
C LEU A 76 14.19 -15.69 1.27
N ILE A 77 15.27 -16.41 1.54
CA ILE A 77 16.36 -16.65 0.58
C ILE A 77 15.92 -17.46 -0.64
N SER A 78 14.82 -18.21 -0.58
CA SER A 78 14.23 -18.79 -1.79
C SER A 78 13.84 -17.73 -2.83
N SER A 79 13.70 -16.48 -2.41
CA SER A 79 12.99 -15.43 -3.11
C SER A 79 13.80 -14.11 -3.20
N PHE A 80 14.84 -13.92 -2.39
CA PHE A 80 15.71 -12.72 -2.37
C PHE A 80 17.20 -13.04 -2.52
N ASP A 81 17.91 -12.31 -3.39
CA ASP A 81 19.38 -12.37 -3.52
C ASP A 81 20.02 -11.25 -2.69
N ILE A 82 20.07 -11.46 -1.38
CA ILE A 82 20.49 -10.43 -0.43
C ILE A 82 22.01 -10.36 -0.42
N SER A 83 22.55 -9.34 -1.09
CA SER A 83 23.99 -9.05 -1.12
C SER A 83 24.53 -8.68 0.27
N SER A 84 25.84 -8.82 0.48
CA SER A 84 26.52 -8.41 1.72
C SER A 84 26.72 -6.90 1.84
N ASP A 85 26.32 -6.13 0.83
CA ASP A 85 26.46 -4.67 0.77
C ASP A 85 25.23 -4.02 1.42
N SER A 86 25.38 -3.51 2.64
CA SER A 86 24.30 -2.97 3.48
C SER A 86 23.49 -1.88 2.78
N ASP A 87 24.14 -1.11 1.90
CA ASP A 87 23.52 0.04 1.24
C ASP A 87 22.53 -0.40 0.14
N LYS A 88 22.66 -1.65 -0.34
CA LYS A 88 21.78 -2.23 -1.37
C LYS A 88 20.75 -3.20 -0.81
N VAL A 89 20.87 -3.59 0.46
CA VAL A 89 20.01 -4.61 1.10
C VAL A 89 18.53 -4.22 1.05
N ALA A 90 18.19 -2.95 1.28
CA ALA A 90 16.81 -2.46 1.26
C ALA A 90 16.19 -2.52 -0.15
N SER A 91 16.91 -2.00 -1.14
CA SER A 91 16.49 -1.99 -2.55
C SER A 91 16.32 -3.42 -3.09
N GLU A 92 17.28 -4.32 -2.82
CA GLU A 92 17.18 -5.73 -3.23
C GLU A 92 16.05 -6.48 -2.53
N PHE A 93 15.78 -6.15 -1.27
CA PHE A 93 14.61 -6.68 -0.55
C PHE A 93 13.31 -6.22 -1.20
N LEU A 94 13.14 -4.93 -1.52
CA LEU A 94 11.92 -4.45 -2.16
C LEU A 94 11.73 -5.03 -3.57
N LYS A 95 12.81 -5.10 -4.37
CA LYS A 95 12.80 -5.74 -5.70
C LYS A 95 12.36 -7.21 -5.64
N GLY A 96 12.86 -7.97 -4.67
CA GLY A 96 12.43 -9.36 -4.53
C GLY A 96 10.95 -9.48 -4.15
N ILE A 97 10.41 -8.57 -3.33
CA ILE A 97 8.99 -8.61 -2.92
C ILE A 97 8.15 -8.45 -4.17
N ILE A 98 8.53 -7.51 -5.03
CA ILE A 98 7.85 -7.23 -6.28
C ILE A 98 7.95 -8.45 -7.23
N ARG A 99 9.15 -9.02 -7.37
CA ARG A 99 9.41 -10.17 -8.26
C ARG A 99 8.56 -11.39 -7.91
N ASP A 100 8.35 -11.64 -6.61
CA ASP A 100 7.59 -12.80 -6.14
C ASP A 100 6.09 -12.51 -5.97
N ASP A 101 5.58 -11.47 -6.65
CA ASP A 101 4.19 -11.01 -6.56
C ASP A 101 3.73 -10.71 -5.11
N GLY A 102 4.69 -10.39 -4.24
CA GLY A 102 4.49 -9.95 -2.86
C GLY A 102 3.80 -8.59 -2.79
N LYS A 103 3.54 -8.11 -1.58
CA LYS A 103 2.82 -6.84 -1.39
C LYS A 103 3.71 -5.77 -0.80
N VAL A 104 3.59 -4.57 -1.32
CA VAL A 104 4.21 -3.35 -0.79
C VAL A 104 3.12 -2.55 -0.05
N PRO A 105 3.24 -2.35 1.28
CA PRO A 105 2.34 -1.47 2.01
C PRO A 105 2.64 -0.02 1.67
N VAL A 106 1.61 0.71 1.27
CA VAL A 106 1.66 2.16 1.08
C VAL A 106 0.55 2.83 1.87
N TYR A 107 0.79 4.05 2.33
CA TYR A 107 -0.21 4.86 2.98
C TYR A 107 -0.04 6.33 2.63
N PHE A 108 -1.10 7.09 2.88
CA PHE A 108 -1.18 8.52 2.66
C PHE A 108 -1.82 9.13 3.90
N ASP A 109 -1.16 10.16 4.43
CA ASP A 109 -1.75 11.00 5.45
C ASP A 109 -2.71 11.98 4.76
N PHE A 110 -3.99 11.90 5.07
CA PHE A 110 -4.98 12.77 4.45
C PHE A 110 -5.95 13.30 5.51
N LYS A 111 -5.75 14.56 5.92
CA LYS A 111 -6.45 15.18 7.05
C LYS A 111 -6.35 14.28 8.31
N ASP A 112 -7.49 13.84 8.86
CA ASP A 112 -7.58 12.97 10.04
C ASP A 112 -7.58 11.45 9.72
N TYR A 113 -7.43 11.10 8.44
CA TYR A 113 -7.52 9.73 7.96
C TYR A 113 -6.20 9.24 7.40
N ILE A 114 -5.95 7.95 7.61
CA ILE A 114 -4.90 7.21 6.93
C ILE A 114 -5.55 6.41 5.82
N LEU A 115 -5.27 6.81 4.58
CA LEU A 115 -5.61 6.06 3.38
C LEU A 115 -4.50 5.05 3.15
N PHE A 116 -4.80 3.76 2.98
CA PHE A 116 -3.75 2.75 2.88
C PHE A 116 -4.09 1.61 1.93
N SER A 117 -3.07 1.04 1.34
CA SER A 117 -3.16 -0.09 0.40
C SER A 117 -2.01 -1.06 0.59
N LYS A 118 -2.21 -2.29 0.11
CA LYS A 118 -1.16 -3.29 -0.06
C LYS A 118 -1.03 -3.56 -1.55
N VAL A 119 -0.22 -2.74 -2.22
CA VAL A 119 -0.02 -2.81 -3.67
C VAL A 119 0.68 -4.11 -3.99
N LYS A 120 0.13 -4.87 -4.92
CA LYS A 120 0.73 -6.14 -5.32
C LYS A 120 1.92 -5.89 -6.26
N GLY A 121 2.96 -6.69 -6.12
CA GLY A 121 4.16 -6.72 -6.95
C GLY A 121 3.84 -6.78 -8.44
N GLU A 122 2.79 -7.52 -8.81
CA GLU A 122 2.32 -7.63 -10.20
C GLU A 122 2.01 -6.28 -10.86
N TYR A 123 1.62 -5.27 -10.09
CA TYR A 123 1.31 -3.92 -10.60
C TYR A 123 2.55 -3.04 -10.78
N PHE A 124 3.71 -3.47 -10.27
CA PHE A 124 4.99 -2.80 -10.50
C PHE A 124 5.73 -3.38 -11.72
N LYS A 125 5.19 -4.40 -12.40
CA LYS A 125 5.83 -5.02 -13.56
C LYS A 125 5.99 -4.01 -14.69
N GLY A 126 7.23 -3.69 -15.04
CA GLY A 126 7.58 -2.75 -16.11
C GLY A 126 7.78 -1.30 -15.66
N ILE A 127 7.64 -1.01 -14.37
CA ILE A 127 8.04 0.26 -13.76
C ILE A 127 9.52 0.17 -13.39
N ASP A 128 10.31 1.21 -13.66
CA ASP A 128 11.66 1.29 -13.09
C ASP A 128 11.52 1.48 -11.59
N PHE A 129 12.05 0.55 -10.81
CA PHE A 129 11.95 0.61 -9.35
C PHE A 129 12.54 1.90 -8.77
N SER A 130 13.53 2.48 -9.46
CA SER A 130 14.10 3.77 -9.10
C SER A 130 13.04 4.89 -9.15
N GLU A 131 12.11 4.84 -10.12
CA GLU A 131 11.00 5.80 -10.23
C GLU A 131 10.02 5.66 -9.05
N PHE A 132 9.78 4.44 -8.56
CA PHE A 132 8.95 4.23 -7.37
C PHE A 132 9.65 4.73 -6.10
N GLU A 133 10.93 4.42 -5.91
CA GLU A 133 11.72 4.93 -4.77
C GLU A 133 11.78 6.45 -4.78
N GLU A 134 11.97 7.07 -5.95
CA GLU A 134 11.94 8.53 -6.12
C GLU A 134 10.56 9.15 -5.84
N SER A 135 9.49 8.37 -5.95
CA SER A 135 8.12 8.84 -5.65
C SER A 135 7.78 8.72 -4.16
N VAL A 136 8.56 7.98 -3.36
CA VAL A 136 8.35 7.91 -1.92
C VAL A 136 8.68 9.26 -1.30
N ASP A 137 7.84 9.71 -0.38
CA ASP A 137 7.90 11.03 0.28
C ASP A 137 7.69 12.23 -0.68
N GLU A 138 7.25 11.96 -1.92
CA GLU A 138 6.83 12.98 -2.89
C GLU A 138 5.29 13.07 -2.95
N GLU A 139 4.79 14.25 -3.31
CA GLU A 139 3.38 14.46 -3.62
C GLU A 139 3.02 13.83 -4.97
N VAL A 140 1.97 13.00 -4.97
CA VAL A 140 1.47 12.28 -6.13
C VAL A 140 -0.05 12.37 -6.20
N THR A 141 -0.60 12.28 -7.41
CA THR A 141 -2.03 12.10 -7.62
C THR A 141 -2.38 10.62 -7.62
N VAL A 142 -3.34 10.24 -6.78
CA VAL A 142 -3.79 8.86 -6.61
C VAL A 142 -5.23 8.73 -7.05
N VAL A 143 -5.52 7.71 -7.84
CA VAL A 143 -6.88 7.25 -8.13
C VAL A 143 -7.07 5.87 -7.52
N ALA A 144 -8.06 5.72 -6.65
CA ALA A 144 -8.25 4.48 -5.90
C ALA A 144 -9.73 4.17 -5.65
N LYS A 145 -10.04 2.88 -5.51
CA LYS A 145 -11.35 2.41 -5.08
C LYS A 145 -11.35 2.12 -3.58
N VAL A 146 -12.40 2.52 -2.88
CA VAL A 146 -12.56 2.30 -1.45
C VAL A 146 -13.00 0.85 -1.18
N GLU A 147 -12.12 0.04 -0.59
CA GLU A 147 -12.44 -1.35 -0.22
C GLU A 147 -13.18 -1.43 1.12
N LYS A 148 -12.72 -0.66 2.10
CA LYS A 148 -13.19 -0.73 3.48
C LYS A 148 -12.91 0.57 4.22
N ILE A 149 -13.82 0.93 5.12
CA ILE A 149 -13.68 2.09 5.99
C ILE A 149 -13.66 1.59 7.44
N ASP A 150 -12.55 1.80 8.12
CA ASP A 150 -12.32 1.45 9.52
C ASP A 150 -12.30 2.72 10.39
N LYS A 151 -13.49 3.31 10.59
CA LYS A 151 -13.69 4.57 11.34
C LYS A 151 -13.37 4.49 12.83
N TYR A 152 -13.41 3.28 13.41
CA TYR A 152 -13.30 3.05 14.86
C TYR A 152 -11.98 2.43 15.29
N SER A 153 -11.12 2.04 14.33
CA SER A 153 -9.83 1.47 14.71
C SER A 153 -8.93 2.57 15.25
N LYS A 154 -8.25 2.29 16.36
CA LYS A 154 -7.22 3.19 16.90
C LYS A 154 -5.84 2.91 16.30
N ASN A 155 -5.64 1.68 15.83
CA ASN A 155 -4.42 1.21 15.18
C ASN A 155 -4.80 0.49 13.89
N ILE A 156 -4.22 0.92 12.77
CA ILE A 156 -4.42 0.31 11.46
C ILE A 156 -3.24 -0.61 11.20
N VAL A 157 -3.52 -1.85 10.80
CA VAL A 157 -2.50 -2.80 10.36
C VAL A 157 -2.20 -2.56 8.89
N LEU A 158 -1.12 -1.83 8.61
CA LEU A 158 -0.64 -1.57 7.26
C LEU A 158 -0.08 -2.83 6.61
N TYR A 159 0.57 -3.68 7.40
CA TYR A 159 1.23 -4.88 6.90
C TYR A 159 1.46 -5.92 8.00
N ASP A 160 1.17 -7.20 7.75
CA ASP A 160 1.49 -8.32 8.65
C ASP A 160 2.69 -9.07 8.08
N ILE A 161 3.84 -8.99 8.74
CA ILE A 161 5.10 -9.54 8.23
C ILE A 161 5.00 -11.05 8.02
N TYR A 162 4.33 -11.77 8.92
CA TYR A 162 4.23 -13.21 8.79
C TYR A 162 3.24 -13.65 7.73
N LYS A 163 2.13 -12.93 7.59
CA LYS A 163 1.08 -13.26 6.62
C LYS A 163 1.39 -12.75 5.22
N ASP A 164 1.78 -11.49 5.10
CA ASP A 164 1.88 -10.79 3.81
C ASP A 164 3.26 -10.94 3.15
N LEU A 165 4.34 -11.09 3.94
CA LEU A 165 5.69 -11.34 3.42
C LEU A 165 6.05 -12.84 3.43
N LEU A 166 5.93 -13.51 4.59
CA LEU A 166 6.32 -14.91 4.72
C LEU A 166 5.22 -15.92 4.31
N HIS A 167 4.04 -15.44 3.92
CA HIS A 167 2.91 -16.28 3.48
C HIS A 167 2.50 -17.36 4.50
N LEU A 168 2.73 -17.13 5.79
CA LEU A 168 2.45 -18.10 6.84
C LEU A 168 0.94 -18.19 7.11
N ASN A 169 0.43 -19.43 7.09
CA ASN A 169 -0.92 -19.73 7.54
C ASN A 169 -1.09 -19.46 9.05
N ARG A 170 -2.35 -19.46 9.52
CA ARG A 170 -2.68 -19.11 10.92
C ARG A 170 -2.03 -20.02 11.97
N GLU A 171 -1.85 -21.30 11.67
CA GLU A 171 -1.26 -22.27 12.61
C GLU A 171 0.25 -22.06 12.73
N MET A 172 0.92 -21.87 11.60
CA MET A 172 2.34 -21.54 11.56
C MET A 172 2.63 -20.22 12.28
N ARG A 173 1.80 -19.18 12.08
CA ARG A 173 1.96 -17.90 12.79
C ARG A 173 1.92 -18.05 14.32
N ARG A 174 1.00 -18.88 14.84
CA ARG A 174 0.91 -19.18 16.28
C ARG A 174 2.13 -19.92 16.82
N SER A 175 2.70 -20.84 16.03
CA SER A 175 3.91 -21.55 16.41
C SER A 175 5.14 -20.63 16.39
N PHE A 176 5.21 -19.74 15.40
CA PHE A 176 6.28 -18.74 15.26
C PHE A 176 6.25 -17.68 16.36
N SER A 177 5.08 -17.20 16.78
CA SER A 177 4.96 -16.23 17.87
C SER A 177 5.30 -16.82 19.24
N ASN A 178 5.07 -18.12 19.44
CA ASN A 178 5.36 -18.81 20.70
C ASN A 178 6.83 -19.23 20.86
N SER A 179 7.64 -19.22 19.79
CA SER A 179 9.00 -19.78 19.77
C SER A 179 10.12 -18.74 19.75
N VAL A 180 9.80 -17.45 19.60
CA VAL A 180 10.79 -16.40 19.37
C VAL A 180 10.58 -15.26 20.37
N ASN A 181 11.66 -14.79 21.00
CA ASN A 181 11.66 -13.48 21.67
C ASN A 181 11.22 -12.42 20.65
N SER A 182 9.97 -11.96 20.75
CA SER A 182 9.28 -11.05 19.84
C SER A 182 9.92 -9.65 19.74
N GLU A 183 11.05 -9.42 20.40
CA GLU A 183 11.69 -8.12 20.55
C GLU A 183 12.39 -7.62 19.28
N GLN A 184 12.66 -8.48 18.28
CA GLN A 184 13.51 -8.09 17.13
C GLN A 184 12.78 -7.92 15.78
N VAL A 185 11.61 -8.53 15.58
CA VAL A 185 10.82 -8.35 14.35
C VAL A 185 9.36 -8.13 14.73
N PRO A 186 8.76 -6.99 14.36
CA PRO A 186 7.34 -6.76 14.61
C PRO A 186 6.49 -7.76 13.82
N GLU A 187 5.43 -8.29 14.44
CA GLU A 187 4.43 -9.10 13.73
C GLU A 187 3.65 -8.25 12.73
N GLU A 188 3.26 -7.04 13.15
CA GLU A 188 2.47 -6.10 12.37
C GLU A 188 3.16 -4.73 12.30
N LEU A 189 3.15 -4.13 11.12
CA LEU A 189 3.42 -2.72 10.90
C LEU A 189 2.10 -1.96 11.07
N THR A 190 2.05 -1.12 12.10
CA THR A 190 0.82 -0.41 12.46
C THR A 190 1.03 1.09 12.50
N ILE A 191 -0.05 1.82 12.23
CA ILE A 191 -0.11 3.28 12.35
C ILE A 191 -1.35 3.68 13.13
N LYS A 192 -1.26 4.77 13.90
CA LYS A 192 -2.39 5.31 14.65
C LYS A 192 -3.22 6.21 13.76
N GLY A 193 -4.54 6.02 13.77
CA GLY A 193 -5.46 6.87 12.99
C GLY A 193 -6.71 6.15 12.55
N LYS A 194 -7.64 6.89 11.93
CA LYS A 194 -8.83 6.33 11.28
C LYS A 194 -8.44 5.81 9.90
N GLY A 195 -8.80 4.56 9.58
CA GLY A 195 -8.29 3.90 8.39
C GLY A 195 -9.29 3.84 7.25
N ILE A 196 -8.84 4.11 6.04
CA ILE A 196 -9.58 3.79 4.81
C ILE A 196 -8.68 2.91 3.97
N ARG A 197 -9.13 1.67 3.75
CA ARG A 197 -8.43 0.72 2.91
C ARG A 197 -8.83 0.94 1.45
N LEU A 198 -7.81 1.05 0.62
CA LEU A 198 -7.91 1.35 -0.80
C LEU A 198 -7.42 0.19 -1.66
N GLU A 199 -8.02 0.06 -2.83
CA GLU A 199 -7.48 -0.61 -4.00
C GLU A 199 -6.97 0.49 -4.95
N ILE A 200 -5.66 0.62 -5.09
CA ILE A 200 -5.06 1.66 -5.93
C ILE A 200 -5.25 1.26 -7.39
N LEU A 201 -5.82 2.17 -8.18
CA LEU A 201 -6.06 2.01 -9.62
C LEU A 201 -4.97 2.70 -10.45
N ALA A 202 -4.50 3.86 -9.99
CA ALA A 202 -3.43 4.62 -10.63
C ALA A 202 -2.71 5.53 -9.62
N ILE A 203 -1.42 5.74 -9.86
CA ILE A 203 -0.59 6.78 -9.22
C ILE A 203 0.15 7.48 -10.36
N TYR A 204 0.13 8.81 -10.38
CA TYR A 204 0.84 9.61 -11.38
C TYR A 204 1.23 10.98 -10.81
N LYS A 205 2.07 11.70 -11.56
CA LYS A 205 2.54 13.05 -11.28
C LYS A 205 2.27 13.94 -12.49
#